data_AF-A0A4Q3DHZ0-F1
#
_entry.id   AF-A0A4Q3DHZ0-F1
#
_cell.length_a   1.000
_cell.length_b   1.000
_cell.length_c   1.000
_cell.angle_alpha   90.00
_cell.angle_beta   90.00
_cell.angle_gamma   90.00
#
_symmetry.space_group_name_H-M   'P 1'
#
loop_
_entity.id
_entity.type
_entity.pdbx_description
1 polymer ?
#
loop_
_entity_poly.entity_id
_entity_poly.type
_entity_poly.pdbx_seq_one_letter_code
_entity_poly.pdbx_strand_id
1 'polypeptide(L)'
;MTCLVIDIGNTLTKLGVFEQDKLLHTAHFANVDEALLLNIITAHKISKAIISSVKKTVPEWYATISTKIPVINFRADMAKSITNNYLTPATLGIDRIAAVAGAQALCPGKSSLVIDGGTTITYDHVDENGNFFGGSISPGLNTRYKALNHYTEGLPLIEADKNFSDPYGNNTTTAIQSGVQNGLK
;
A
#
# COMPACT_ATOMS: atom_id res chain seq x y z
N MET A 1 -24.27 -7.35 -3.05
CA MET A 1 -23.47 -8.39 -2.33
C MET A 1 -22.16 -7.75 -1.95
N THR A 2 -21.85 -7.67 -0.65
CA THR A 2 -20.73 -6.89 -0.12
C THR A 2 -19.46 -7.73 0.04
N CYS A 3 -18.31 -7.16 -0.30
CA CYS A 3 -16.99 -7.76 -0.27
C CYS A 3 -16.07 -6.95 0.65
N LEU A 4 -15.31 -7.63 1.51
CA LEU A 4 -14.25 -7.01 2.29
C LEU A 4 -12.91 -7.20 1.60
N VAL A 5 -12.23 -6.11 1.29
CA VAL A 5 -10.86 -6.08 0.76
C VAL A 5 -9.91 -5.75 1.91
N ILE A 6 -8.87 -6.56 2.10
CA ILE A 6 -7.85 -6.38 3.14
C ILE A 6 -6.49 -6.29 2.47
N ASP A 7 -5.79 -5.18 2.66
CA ASP A 7 -4.42 -4.97 2.18
C ASP A 7 -3.47 -4.91 3.39
N ILE A 8 -2.68 -5.97 3.59
CA ILE A 8 -1.76 -6.14 4.71
C ILE A 8 -0.38 -5.66 4.28
N GLY A 9 -0.12 -4.36 4.50
CA GLY A 9 1.18 -3.73 4.31
C GLY A 9 2.13 -3.95 5.49
N ASN A 10 3.36 -3.46 5.36
CA ASN A 10 4.37 -3.55 6.43
C ASN A 10 3.96 -2.77 7.69
N THR A 11 3.48 -1.54 7.51
CA THR A 11 3.15 -0.62 8.61
C THR A 11 1.66 -0.62 8.98
N LEU A 12 0.78 -0.72 7.99
CA LEU A 12 -0.67 -0.64 8.17
C LEU A 12 -1.37 -1.78 7.44
N THR A 13 -2.46 -2.25 8.02
CA THR A 13 -3.47 -3.03 7.32
C THR A 13 -4.61 -2.08 6.91
N LYS A 14 -4.90 -2.00 5.62
CA LYS A 14 -6.00 -1.20 5.07
C LYS A 14 -7.20 -2.11 4.80
N LEU A 15 -8.40 -1.63 5.14
CA LEU A 15 -9.66 -2.33 4.94
C LEU A 15 -10.56 -1.51 4.01
N GLY A 16 -11.20 -2.16 3.05
CA GLY A 16 -12.21 -1.56 2.18
C GLY A 16 -13.44 -2.45 2.07
N VAL A 17 -14.62 -1.91 2.34
CA VAL A 17 -15.89 -2.59 2.12
C VAL A 17 -16.47 -2.12 0.80
N PHE A 18 -16.68 -3.05 -0.12
CA PHE A 18 -17.21 -2.79 -1.45
C PHE A 18 -18.58 -3.42 -1.62
N GLU A 19 -19.48 -2.71 -2.27
CA GLU A 19 -20.64 -3.29 -2.93
C GLU A 19 -20.50 -3.07 -4.44
N GLN A 20 -20.26 -4.15 -5.18
CA GLN A 20 -19.83 -4.07 -6.58
C GLN A 20 -18.60 -3.15 -6.70
N ASP A 21 -18.69 -2.08 -7.49
CA ASP A 21 -17.59 -1.13 -7.73
C ASP A 21 -17.63 0.06 -6.76
N LYS A 22 -18.58 0.10 -5.82
CA LYS A 22 -18.74 1.20 -4.87
C LYS A 22 -18.05 0.89 -3.55
N LEU A 23 -17.07 1.71 -3.19
CA LEU A 23 -16.47 1.72 -1.86
C LEU A 23 -17.47 2.33 -0.85
N LEU A 24 -17.96 1.51 0.07
CA LEU A 24 -18.93 1.91 1.10
C LEU A 24 -18.25 2.36 2.40
N HIS A 25 -17.13 1.73 2.76
CA HIS A 25 -16.39 2.03 3.97
C HIS A 25 -14.90 1.75 3.78
N THR A 26 -14.05 2.57 4.38
CA THR A 26 -12.61 2.36 4.41
C THR A 26 -12.06 2.66 5.79
N ALA A 27 -11.09 1.87 6.23
CA ALA A 27 -10.39 2.06 7.49
C ALA A 27 -8.94 1.56 7.37
N HIS A 28 -8.08 1.98 8.27
CA HIS A 28 -6.71 1.48 8.34
C HIS A 28 -6.25 1.37 9.79
N PHE A 29 -5.45 0.36 10.08
CA PHE A 29 -5.02 0.06 11.45
C PHE A 29 -3.56 -0.39 11.47
N ALA A 30 -2.84 -0.05 12.53
CA ALA A 30 -1.51 -0.61 12.78
C ALA A 30 -1.61 -2.10 13.17
N ASN A 31 -2.63 -2.47 13.93
CA ASN A 31 -2.93 -3.83 14.35
C ASN A 31 -4.42 -4.12 14.11
N VAL A 32 -4.71 -5.27 13.53
CA VAL A 32 -6.07 -5.76 13.30
C VAL A 32 -6.25 -7.03 14.10
N ASP A 33 -7.29 -7.07 14.92
CA ASP A 33 -7.67 -8.26 15.68
C ASP A 33 -8.95 -8.91 15.13
N GLU A 34 -9.28 -10.08 15.68
CA GLU A 34 -10.46 -10.84 15.29
C GLU A 34 -11.76 -10.08 15.56
N ALA A 35 -11.88 -9.45 16.72
CA ALA A 35 -13.11 -8.77 17.14
C ALA A 35 -13.48 -7.62 16.19
N LEU A 36 -12.48 -6.83 15.79
CA LEU A 36 -12.63 -5.76 14.80
C LEU A 36 -13.17 -6.30 13.47
N LEU A 37 -12.58 -7.37 12.94
CA LEU A 37 -13.01 -7.93 11.66
C LEU A 37 -14.41 -8.53 11.72
N LEU A 38 -14.75 -9.24 12.81
CA LEU A 38 -16.09 -9.78 13.01
C LEU A 38 -17.15 -8.68 13.09
N ASN A 39 -16.82 -7.56 13.73
CA ASN A 39 -17.70 -6.38 13.79
C ASN A 39 -17.94 -5.80 12.39
N ILE A 40 -16.89 -5.63 11.58
CA ILE A 40 -17.01 -5.14 10.19
C ILE A 40 -17.83 -6.11 9.34
N ILE A 41 -17.57 -7.41 9.45
CA ILE A 41 -18.30 -8.46 8.72
C ILE A 41 -19.79 -8.40 9.03
N THR A 42 -20.14 -8.29 10.31
CA THR A 42 -21.53 -8.25 10.77
C THR A 42 -22.21 -6.94 10.36
N ALA A 43 -21.58 -5.79 10.62
CA ALA A 43 -22.15 -4.47 10.37
C ALA A 43 -22.46 -4.24 8.89
N HIS A 44 -21.60 -4.74 7.99
CA HIS A 44 -21.74 -4.55 6.55
C HIS A 44 -22.28 -5.79 5.81
N LYS A 45 -22.71 -6.82 6.55
CA LYS A 45 -23.24 -8.08 6.02
C LYS A 45 -22.32 -8.68 4.95
N ILE A 46 -21.01 -8.67 5.22
CA ILE A 46 -19.97 -9.09 4.28
C ILE A 46 -20.21 -10.54 3.86
N SER A 47 -20.17 -10.79 2.55
CA SER A 47 -20.44 -12.11 1.98
C SER A 47 -19.17 -12.89 1.60
N LYS A 48 -18.05 -12.19 1.41
CA LYS A 48 -16.75 -12.73 1.04
C LYS A 48 -15.65 -11.73 1.34
N ALA A 49 -14.42 -12.20 1.47
CA ALA A 49 -13.25 -11.34 1.58
C ALA A 49 -12.17 -11.68 0.56
N ILE A 50 -11.39 -10.68 0.18
CA ILE A 50 -10.14 -10.82 -0.58
C ILE A 50 -8.99 -10.17 0.19
N ILE A 51 -7.87 -10.87 0.29
CA ILE A 51 -6.71 -10.45 1.08
C ILE A 51 -5.47 -10.36 0.20
N SER A 52 -4.85 -9.19 0.20
CA SER A 52 -3.49 -8.95 -0.30
C SER A 52 -2.54 -8.84 0.90
N SER A 53 -1.36 -9.44 0.85
CA SER A 53 -0.38 -9.34 1.92
C SER A 53 1.04 -9.35 1.37
N VAL A 54 1.85 -8.37 1.78
CA VAL A 54 3.31 -8.38 1.56
C VAL A 54 4.06 -9.00 2.74
N LYS A 55 3.37 -9.34 3.83
CA LYS A 55 3.95 -10.04 4.98
C LYS A 55 3.97 -11.54 4.73
N LYS A 56 5.06 -12.19 5.18
CA LYS A 56 5.23 -13.66 5.15
C LYS A 56 4.40 -14.39 6.21
N THR A 57 4.04 -13.69 7.29
CA THR A 57 3.28 -14.26 8.41
C THR A 57 1.79 -14.16 8.13
N VAL A 58 1.07 -15.27 8.32
CA VAL A 58 -0.39 -15.29 8.28
C VAL A 58 -0.93 -14.70 9.59
N PRO A 59 -1.85 -13.74 9.55
CA PRO A 59 -2.46 -13.20 10.77
C PRO A 59 -3.24 -14.25 11.56
N GLU A 60 -3.21 -14.19 12.88
CA GLU A 60 -3.88 -15.16 13.76
C GLU A 60 -5.40 -15.25 13.51
N TRP A 61 -6.04 -14.12 13.18
CA TRP A 61 -7.47 -14.05 12.88
C TRP A 61 -7.87 -14.72 11.56
N TYR A 62 -6.92 -15.06 10.67
CA TYR A 62 -7.21 -15.56 9.32
C TYR A 62 -8.09 -16.83 9.35
N ALA A 63 -7.75 -17.76 10.25
CA ALA A 63 -8.49 -19.01 10.40
C ALA A 63 -9.94 -18.76 10.83
N THR A 64 -10.14 -17.90 11.84
CA THR A 64 -11.47 -17.56 12.34
C THR A 64 -12.33 -16.94 11.25
N ILE A 65 -11.83 -15.94 10.52
CA ILE A 65 -12.59 -15.27 9.46
C ILE A 65 -12.95 -16.23 8.33
N SER A 66 -12.05 -17.15 7.99
CA SER A 66 -12.28 -18.18 6.96
C SER A 66 -13.40 -19.16 7.32
N THR A 67 -13.77 -19.31 8.61
CA THR A 67 -14.94 -20.09 9.03
C THR A 67 -16.26 -19.34 8.86
N LYS A 68 -16.22 -18.00 8.79
CA LYS A 68 -17.42 -17.15 8.74
C LYS A 68 -17.82 -16.81 7.31
N ILE A 69 -16.83 -16.54 6.46
CA ILE A 69 -17.02 -16.14 5.07
C ILE A 69 -15.94 -16.77 4.18
N PRO A 70 -16.21 -16.99 2.89
CA PRO A 70 -15.18 -17.34 1.92
C PRO A 70 -14.09 -16.26 1.87
N VAL A 71 -12.83 -16.68 2.00
CA VAL A 71 -11.65 -15.81 1.92
C VAL A 71 -10.82 -16.22 0.71
N ILE A 72 -10.47 -15.23 -0.11
CA ILE A 72 -9.63 -15.41 -1.29
C ILE A 72 -8.32 -14.66 -1.06
N ASN A 73 -7.18 -15.34 -1.17
CA ASN A 73 -5.90 -14.64 -1.21
C ASN A 73 -5.67 -14.13 -2.63
N PHE A 74 -5.45 -12.82 -2.75
CA PHE A 74 -5.11 -12.18 -4.00
C PHE A 74 -3.74 -12.69 -4.47
N ARG A 75 -3.66 -12.98 -5.76
CA ARG A 75 -2.46 -13.51 -6.43
C ARG A 75 -2.27 -12.77 -7.74
N ALA A 76 -1.03 -12.71 -8.21
CA ALA A 76 -0.70 -11.92 -9.40
C ALA A 76 -1.46 -12.41 -10.66
N ASP A 77 -1.74 -13.71 -10.77
CA ASP A 77 -2.52 -14.31 -11.86
C ASP A 77 -3.99 -13.87 -11.88
N MET A 78 -4.49 -13.26 -10.80
CA MET A 78 -5.83 -12.70 -10.75
C MET A 78 -5.93 -11.32 -11.43
N ALA A 79 -4.81 -10.62 -11.61
CA ALA A 79 -4.73 -9.34 -12.32
C ALA A 79 -4.73 -9.53 -13.84
N LYS A 80 -5.79 -10.13 -14.37
CA LYS A 80 -5.88 -10.57 -15.78
C LYS A 80 -5.78 -9.45 -16.81
N SER A 81 -6.03 -8.21 -16.41
CA SER A 81 -5.86 -7.02 -17.26
C SER A 81 -4.41 -6.60 -17.43
N ILE A 82 -3.47 -7.24 -16.73
CA ILE A 82 -2.06 -6.86 -16.70
C ILE A 82 -1.20 -7.98 -17.29
N THR A 83 -0.42 -7.65 -18.31
CA THR A 83 0.67 -8.49 -18.80
C THR A 83 1.92 -8.17 -17.99
N ASN A 84 2.28 -9.05 -17.06
CA ASN A 84 3.43 -8.87 -16.19
C ASN A 84 4.73 -9.25 -16.91
N ASN A 85 5.47 -8.25 -17.38
CA ASN A 85 6.78 -8.37 -18.01
C ASN A 85 7.94 -8.16 -17.03
N TYR A 86 7.68 -8.10 -15.71
CA TYR A 86 8.72 -8.01 -14.71
C TYR A 86 9.64 -9.23 -14.81
N LEU A 87 10.97 -9.02 -14.84
CA LEU A 87 11.93 -10.10 -15.08
C LEU A 87 11.93 -11.18 -13.99
N THR A 88 11.51 -10.82 -12.77
CA THR A 88 11.40 -11.74 -11.63
C THR A 88 9.99 -11.71 -11.03
N PRO A 89 8.96 -12.24 -11.72
CA PRO A 89 7.57 -12.13 -11.27
C PRO A 89 7.33 -12.66 -9.85
N ALA A 90 8.11 -13.67 -9.43
CA ALA A 90 8.03 -14.26 -8.09
C ALA A 90 8.51 -13.33 -6.96
N THR A 91 9.29 -12.28 -7.27
CA THR A 91 9.76 -11.30 -6.27
C THR A 91 8.94 -10.01 -6.30
N LEU A 92 7.96 -9.89 -7.20
CA LEU A 92 7.13 -8.71 -7.33
C LEU A 92 6.18 -8.62 -6.13
N GLY A 93 6.15 -7.44 -5.49
CA GLY A 93 5.17 -7.14 -4.46
C GLY A 93 3.74 -7.27 -4.99
N ILE A 94 2.91 -8.02 -4.27
CA ILE A 94 1.53 -8.28 -4.69
C ILE A 94 0.65 -7.01 -4.63
N ASP A 95 1.01 -6.08 -3.76
CA ASP A 95 0.48 -4.71 -3.69
C ASP A 95 0.73 -3.94 -5.00
N ARG A 96 1.94 -4.05 -5.57
CA ARG A 96 2.31 -3.34 -6.80
C ARG A 96 1.49 -3.81 -8.00
N ILE A 97 1.28 -5.12 -8.16
CA ILE A 97 0.44 -5.65 -9.26
C ILE A 97 -1.04 -5.28 -9.05
N ALA A 98 -1.53 -5.27 -7.80
CA ALA A 98 -2.88 -4.80 -7.49
C ALA A 98 -3.06 -3.32 -7.84
N ALA A 99 -2.06 -2.49 -7.56
CA ALA A 99 -2.09 -1.05 -7.80
C ALA A 99 -2.17 -0.72 -9.31
N VAL A 100 -1.34 -1.36 -10.15
CA VAL A 100 -1.42 -1.16 -11.62
C VAL A 100 -2.68 -1.76 -12.22
N ALA A 101 -3.19 -2.87 -11.69
CA ALA A 101 -4.48 -3.43 -12.11
C ALA A 101 -5.64 -2.47 -11.78
N GLY A 102 -5.62 -1.86 -10.60
CA GLY A 102 -6.56 -0.81 -10.22
C GLY A 102 -6.46 0.42 -11.12
N ALA A 103 -5.24 0.86 -11.47
CA ALA A 103 -5.04 1.97 -12.38
C ALA A 103 -5.61 1.70 -13.79
N GLN A 104 -5.37 0.52 -14.36
CA GLN A 104 -5.95 0.13 -15.64
C GLN A 104 -7.49 0.04 -15.59
N ALA A 105 -8.05 -0.43 -14.47
CA ALA A 105 -9.51 -0.47 -14.29
C ALA A 105 -10.14 0.95 -14.21
N LEU A 106 -9.46 1.89 -13.55
CA LEU A 106 -9.93 3.28 -13.41
C LEU A 106 -9.68 4.14 -14.66
N CYS A 107 -8.62 3.82 -15.40
CA CYS A 107 -8.15 4.58 -16.56
C CYS A 107 -7.95 3.66 -17.78
N PRO A 108 -9.01 3.00 -18.29
CA PRO A 108 -8.89 2.03 -19.36
C PRO A 108 -8.30 2.66 -20.63
N GLY A 109 -7.34 1.95 -21.25
CA GLY A 109 -6.68 2.38 -22.48
C GLY A 109 -5.74 3.59 -22.31
N LYS A 110 -5.30 3.88 -21.08
CA LYS A 110 -4.34 4.95 -20.80
C LYS A 110 -3.09 4.40 -20.13
N SER A 111 -1.94 4.85 -20.61
CA SER A 111 -0.67 4.73 -19.89
C SER A 111 -0.77 5.46 -18.55
N SER A 112 -0.37 4.79 -17.46
CA SER A 112 -0.49 5.30 -16.09
C SER A 112 0.82 5.11 -15.32
N LEU A 113 1.22 6.15 -14.58
CA LEU A 113 2.25 6.06 -13.54
C LEU A 113 1.54 6.01 -12.18
N VAL A 114 1.71 4.89 -11.48
CA VAL A 114 1.15 4.67 -10.15
C VAL A 114 2.23 4.97 -9.12
N ILE A 115 1.95 5.93 -8.23
CA ILE A 115 2.85 6.31 -7.14
C ILE A 115 2.17 5.97 -5.82
N ASP A 116 2.66 4.94 -5.11
CA ASP A 116 2.16 4.60 -3.77
C ASP A 116 3.13 5.12 -2.71
N GLY A 117 2.65 5.99 -1.83
CA GLY A 117 3.40 6.57 -0.73
C GLY A 117 3.11 5.89 0.60
N GLY A 118 4.05 5.06 1.06
CA GLY A 118 3.98 4.38 2.35
C GLY A 118 5.33 4.30 3.06
N THR A 119 5.63 3.15 3.68
CA THR A 119 6.97 2.85 4.24
C THR A 119 8.05 3.00 3.18
N THR A 120 7.74 2.58 1.96
CA THR A 120 8.47 2.86 0.73
C THR A 120 7.58 3.69 -0.19
N ILE A 121 8.19 4.41 -1.12
CA ILE A 121 7.47 4.96 -2.26
C ILE A 121 7.76 4.06 -3.46
N THR A 122 6.72 3.52 -4.08
CA THR A 122 6.86 2.79 -5.35
C THR A 122 6.38 3.67 -6.51
N TYR A 123 7.03 3.52 -7.65
CA TYR A 123 6.69 4.18 -8.91
C TYR A 123 6.54 3.10 -9.95
N ASP A 124 5.31 2.79 -10.35
CA ASP A 124 5.00 1.67 -11.24
C ASP A 124 4.34 2.18 -12.52
N HIS A 125 4.94 1.86 -13.67
CA HIS A 125 4.41 2.27 -14.96
C HIS A 125 3.71 1.10 -15.64
N VAL A 126 2.47 1.33 -16.06
CA VAL A 126 1.71 0.42 -16.90
C VAL A 126 1.29 1.16 -18.17
N ASP A 127 1.52 0.57 -19.34
CA ASP A 127 1.14 1.19 -20.60
C ASP A 127 -0.37 1.06 -20.89
N GLU A 128 -0.83 1.70 -21.96
CA GLU A 128 -2.23 1.68 -22.40
C GLU A 128 -2.77 0.28 -22.71
N ASN A 129 -1.88 -0.67 -23.04
CA ASN A 129 -2.22 -2.06 -23.36
C ASN A 129 -2.16 -2.98 -22.13
N GLY A 130 -1.86 -2.45 -20.94
CA GLY A 130 -1.75 -3.22 -19.71
C GLY A 130 -0.41 -3.93 -19.55
N ASN A 131 0.63 -3.58 -20.32
CA ASN A 131 1.96 -4.13 -20.11
C ASN A 131 2.62 -3.45 -18.91
N PHE A 132 3.07 -4.27 -17.96
CA PHE A 132 3.75 -3.83 -16.75
C PHE A 132 5.19 -4.37 -16.73
N PHE A 133 6.17 -3.47 -16.86
CA PHE A 133 7.59 -3.83 -16.89
C PHE A 133 8.28 -3.64 -15.53
N GLY A 134 7.56 -3.09 -14.55
CA GLY A 134 8.11 -2.75 -13.25
C GLY A 134 8.14 -1.26 -12.99
N GLY A 135 9.13 -0.87 -12.19
CA GLY A 135 9.15 0.45 -11.60
C GLY A 135 10.30 0.65 -10.63
N SER A 136 10.26 1.77 -9.92
CA SER A 136 11.23 2.11 -8.88
C SER A 136 10.66 1.90 -7.47
N ILE A 137 11.53 1.58 -6.52
CA ILE A 137 11.23 1.54 -5.08
C ILE A 137 12.22 2.46 -4.39
N SER A 138 11.72 3.38 -3.58
CA SER A 138 12.54 4.30 -2.78
C SER A 138 12.08 4.35 -1.33
N PRO A 139 12.90 4.82 -0.38
CA PRO A 139 12.46 5.06 0.98
C PRO A 139 11.29 6.07 1.03
N GLY A 140 10.27 5.75 1.83
CA GLY A 140 9.18 6.69 2.10
C GLY A 140 9.59 7.82 3.04
N LEU A 141 8.71 8.80 3.20
CA LEU A 141 8.97 10.04 3.96
C LEU A 141 9.54 9.76 5.36
N ASN A 142 8.80 9.00 6.18
CA ASN A 142 9.21 8.66 7.55
C ASN A 142 10.44 7.73 7.58
N THR A 143 10.62 6.89 6.56
CA THR A 143 11.79 6.00 6.45
C THR A 143 13.06 6.81 6.21
N ARG A 144 13.00 7.91 5.44
CA ARG A 144 14.14 8.80 5.22
C ARG A 144 14.60 9.48 6.51
N TYR A 145 13.67 10.00 7.31
CA TYR A 145 13.98 10.56 8.63
C TYR A 145 14.62 9.52 9.57
N LYS A 146 14.02 8.33 9.65
CA LYS A 146 14.56 7.22 10.45
C LYS A 146 15.94 6.79 9.98
N ALA A 147 16.18 6.73 8.67
CA ALA A 147 17.47 6.37 8.10
C ALA A 147 18.56 7.38 8.49
N LEU A 148 18.28 8.69 8.41
CA LEU A 148 19.24 9.72 8.82
C LEU A 148 19.63 9.58 10.29
N ASN A 149 18.65 9.42 11.18
CA ASN A 149 18.93 9.24 12.61
C ASN A 149 19.60 7.89 12.92
N HIS A 150 19.26 6.81 12.20
CA HIS A 150 19.82 5.49 12.47
C HIS A 150 21.27 5.34 11.98
N TYR A 151 21.59 5.88 10.80
CA TYR A 151 22.91 5.74 10.17
C TYR A 151 23.87 6.89 10.51
N THR A 152 23.50 7.79 11.41
CA THR A 152 24.37 8.86 11.88
C THR A 152 24.24 9.05 13.39
N GLU A 153 25.35 9.25 14.08
CA GLU A 153 25.35 9.42 15.54
C GLU A 153 24.83 10.80 15.96
N GLY A 154 25.08 11.83 15.14
CA GLY A 154 24.84 13.23 15.50
C GLY A 154 23.51 13.83 15.04
N LEU A 155 22.72 13.13 14.22
CA LEU A 155 21.45 13.69 13.71
C LEU A 155 20.27 13.28 14.60
N PRO A 156 19.43 14.24 15.04
CA PRO A 156 18.25 13.93 15.82
C PRO A 156 17.20 13.21 14.96
N LEU A 157 16.32 12.45 15.61
CA LEU A 157 15.11 11.96 14.97
C LEU A 157 14.13 13.13 14.78
N ILE A 158 13.86 13.46 13.51
CA ILE A 158 12.95 14.53 13.12
C ILE A 158 11.69 13.94 12.49
N GLU A 159 10.55 14.59 12.71
CA GLU A 159 9.28 14.25 12.07
C GLU A 159 8.98 15.20 10.90
N ALA A 160 8.14 14.73 9.98
CA ALA A 160 7.65 15.55 8.87
C ALA A 160 6.89 16.77 9.38
N ASP A 161 7.21 17.94 8.83
CA ASP A 161 6.46 19.17 9.07
C ASP A 161 5.67 19.52 7.82
N LYS A 162 4.34 19.41 7.93
CA LYS A 162 3.38 19.70 6.85
C LYS A 162 3.43 21.16 6.40
N ASN A 163 3.89 22.07 7.26
CA ASN A 163 3.94 23.50 6.98
C ASN A 163 5.32 23.95 6.47
N PHE A 164 6.30 23.05 6.48
CA PHE A 164 7.64 23.36 6.00
C PHE A 164 7.63 23.58 4.48
N SER A 165 7.96 24.80 4.07
CA SER A 165 7.94 25.24 2.67
C SER A 165 9.27 25.85 2.22
N ASP A 166 10.25 25.94 3.11
CA ASP A 166 11.53 26.57 2.83
C ASP A 166 12.34 25.76 1.78
N PRO A 167 13.00 26.43 0.81
CA PRO A 167 13.79 25.75 -0.21
C PRO A 167 15.06 25.10 0.35
N TYR A 168 15.58 25.59 1.48
CA TYR A 168 16.76 25.06 2.16
C TYR A 168 16.62 25.23 3.69
N GLY A 169 17.43 24.49 4.45
CA GLY A 169 17.52 24.64 5.90
C GLY A 169 18.71 25.49 6.35
N ASN A 170 18.56 26.17 7.48
CA ASN A 170 19.57 27.01 8.12
C ASN A 170 19.99 26.51 9.52
N ASN A 171 19.46 25.38 9.96
CA ASN A 171 19.88 24.64 11.15
C ASN A 171 19.70 23.14 10.89
N THR A 172 20.18 22.27 11.79
CA THR A 172 20.13 20.81 11.60
C THR A 172 18.72 20.29 11.35
N THR A 173 17.73 20.76 12.11
CA THR A 173 16.32 20.35 11.94
C THR A 173 15.78 20.75 10.58
N THR A 174 15.93 22.02 10.19
CA THR A 174 15.40 22.52 8.91
C THR A 174 16.20 21.99 7.72
N ALA A 175 17.49 21.67 7.88
CA ALA A 175 18.31 21.04 6.84
C ALA A 175 17.86 19.61 6.57
N ILE A 176 17.57 18.84 7.63
CA ILE A 176 16.98 17.50 7.51
C ILE A 176 15.58 17.60 6.87
N GLN A 177 14.70 18.49 7.36
CA GLN A 177 13.36 18.67 6.80
C GLN A 177 13.40 19.05 5.32
N SER A 178 14.27 19.99 4.94
CA SER A 178 14.47 20.38 3.55
C SER A 178 14.94 19.21 2.70
N GLY A 179 16.03 18.53 3.09
CA GLY A 179 16.58 17.42 2.33
C GLY A 179 15.59 16.25 2.17
N VAL A 180 14.84 15.93 3.21
CA VAL A 180 13.87 14.82 3.19
C VAL A 180 12.60 15.18 2.42
N GLN A 181 12.00 16.35 2.68
CA GLN A 181 10.71 16.72 2.06
C GLN A 181 10.87 17.28 0.67
N ASN A 182 11.84 18.18 0.43
CA ASN A 182 12.08 18.72 -0.91
C ASN A 182 12.70 17.66 -1.83
N GLY A 183 13.42 16.66 -1.30
CA GLY A 183 13.90 15.52 -2.08
C GLY A 183 12.82 14.54 -2.56
N LEU A 184 11.55 14.77 -2.21
CA LEU A 184 10.39 14.00 -2.65
C LEU A 184 9.38 14.81 -3.47
N LYS A 185 9.59 16.13 -3.62
CA LYS A 185 8.70 17.03 -4.38
C LYS A 185 8.87 16.86 -5.88
#